data_AF-A0A7K1SRF4-F1
#
_entry.id   AF-A0A7K1SRF4-F1
#
_cell.length_a   1.000
_cell.length_b   1.000
_cell.length_c   1.000
_cell.angle_alpha   90.00
_cell.angle_beta   90.00
_cell.angle_gamma   90.00
#
_symmetry.space_group_name_H-M   'P 1'
#
loop_
_entity.id
_entity.type
_entity.pdbx_description
1 polymer ?
#
loop_
_entity_poly.entity_id
_entity_poly.type
_entity_poly.pdbx_seq_one_letter_code
_entity_poly.pdbx_strand_id
1 'polypeptide(L)'
;MNTLSENLFNVNLEAGLLGAILIESSLMRSALTKIKQENIFFHHAHREIYRAMLDLQAEGIQPEIVDVTHRLRRNGSRLTAVDILELTREASLPNFEARCLQVYELFHRREAQA
;
A
#
# COMPACT_ATOMS: atom_id res chain seq x y z
N MET A 1 -20.58 7.15 -12.88
CA MET A 1 -19.38 6.30 -13.07
C MET A 1 -18.42 7.09 -13.96
N ASN A 2 -17.34 7.63 -13.39
CA ASN A 2 -16.41 8.50 -14.11
C ASN A 2 -15.24 7.65 -14.61
N THR A 3 -15.35 7.13 -15.83
CA THR A 3 -14.40 6.19 -16.46
C THR A 3 -12.98 6.75 -16.62
N LEU A 4 -12.79 8.06 -16.46
CA LEU A 4 -11.47 8.70 -16.50
C LEU A 4 -10.67 8.45 -15.20
N SER A 5 -11.31 8.39 -14.03
CA SER A 5 -10.61 8.22 -12.76
C SER A 5 -10.17 6.77 -12.50
N GLU A 6 -10.99 5.79 -12.90
CA GLU A 6 -10.67 4.36 -12.74
C GLU A 6 -9.45 3.90 -13.55
N ASN A 7 -9.04 4.69 -14.56
CA ASN A 7 -7.88 4.40 -15.39
C ASN A 7 -6.54 4.92 -14.83
N LEU A 8 -6.56 5.72 -13.77
CA LEU A 8 -5.36 6.38 -13.20
C LEU A 8 -5.08 6.00 -11.75
N PHE A 9 -6.10 5.54 -11.03
CA PHE A 9 -5.97 5.03 -9.68
C PHE A 9 -7.12 4.09 -9.35
N ASN A 10 -6.90 3.20 -8.37
CA ASN A 10 -7.93 2.33 -7.84
C ASN A 10 -7.70 2.15 -6.34
N VAL A 11 -8.47 2.87 -5.52
CA VAL A 11 -8.29 2.90 -4.06
C VAL A 11 -8.54 1.52 -3.44
N ASN A 12 -9.47 0.73 -3.98
CA ASN A 12 -9.77 -0.61 -3.47
C ASN A 12 -8.62 -1.58 -3.77
N LEU A 13 -8.00 -1.45 -4.94
CA LEU A 13 -6.81 -2.22 -5.30
C LEU A 13 -5.62 -1.88 -4.37
N GLU A 14 -5.43 -0.59 -4.09
CA GLU A 14 -4.41 -0.13 -3.15
C GLU A 14 -4.65 -0.67 -1.74
N ALA A 15 -5.88 -0.53 -1.23
CA ALA A 15 -6.27 -1.03 0.09
C ALA A 15 -6.11 -2.54 0.18
N GLY A 16 -6.51 -3.29 -0.85
CA GLY A 16 -6.38 -4.74 -0.88
C GLY A 16 -4.95 -5.24 -0.93
N LEU A 17 -4.02 -4.50 -1.56
CA LEU A 17 -2.59 -4.81 -1.52
C LEU A 17 -1.99 -4.55 -0.14
N LEU A 18 -2.24 -3.37 0.44
CA LEU A 18 -1.73 -3.01 1.76
C LEU A 18 -2.30 -3.95 2.83
N GLY A 19 -3.59 -4.24 2.77
CA GLY A 19 -4.26 -5.19 3.63
C GLY A 19 -3.68 -6.60 3.51
N ALA A 20 -3.39 -7.06 2.29
CA ALA A 20 -2.75 -8.36 2.08
C ALA A 20 -1.35 -8.42 2.72
N ILE A 21 -0.54 -7.37 2.60
CA ILE A 21 0.77 -7.29 3.26
C ILE A 21 0.62 -7.28 4.79
N LEU A 22 -0.39 -6.60 5.33
CA LEU A 22 -0.62 -6.57 6.79
C LEU A 22 -1.08 -7.92 7.35
N ILE A 23 -1.82 -8.71 6.57
CA ILE A 23 -2.23 -10.08 6.95
C ILE A 23 -1.08 -11.06 6.77
N GLU A 24 -0.36 -10.97 5.66
CA GLU A 24 0.76 -11.83 5.33
C GLU A 24 2.00 -10.97 5.03
N SER A 25 2.71 -10.58 6.09
CA SER A 25 3.88 -9.70 6.03
C SER A 25 5.03 -10.24 5.16
N SER A 26 5.04 -11.55 4.90
CA SER A 26 5.95 -12.21 3.95
C SER A 26 5.83 -11.62 2.53
N LEU A 27 4.63 -11.16 2.15
CA LEU A 27 4.31 -10.56 0.85
C LEU A 27 5.00 -9.22 0.62
N MET A 28 5.51 -8.57 1.68
CA MET A 28 6.26 -7.32 1.56
C MET A 28 7.47 -7.48 0.61
N ARG A 29 8.16 -8.63 0.68
CA ARG A 29 9.28 -8.93 -0.22
C ARG A 29 8.84 -9.02 -1.68
N SER A 30 7.70 -9.65 -1.96
CA SER A 30 7.14 -9.73 -3.30
C SER A 30 6.70 -8.34 -3.80
N ALA A 31 6.08 -7.54 -2.94
CA ALA A 31 5.64 -6.18 -3.26
C ALA A 31 6.82 -5.30 -3.69
N LEU A 32 7.94 -5.35 -2.97
CA LEU A 32 9.17 -4.57 -3.24
C LEU A 32 9.76 -4.79 -4.65
N THR A 33 9.46 -5.92 -5.30
CA THR A 33 9.93 -6.17 -6.67
C THR A 33 9.33 -5.20 -7.69
N LYS A 34 8.13 -4.67 -7.41
CA LYS A 34 7.39 -3.75 -8.29
C LYS A 34 7.12 -2.40 -7.64
N ILE A 35 6.77 -2.39 -6.36
CA ILE A 35 6.38 -1.22 -5.60
C ILE A 35 7.59 -0.77 -4.79
N LYS A 36 8.42 0.10 -5.35
CA LYS A 36 9.68 0.52 -4.71
C LYS A 36 9.56 1.79 -3.86
N GLN A 37 8.49 2.54 -4.07
CA GLN A 37 8.26 3.86 -3.48
C GLN A 37 6.78 4.05 -3.22
N GLU A 38 6.43 4.85 -2.21
CA GLU A 38 5.06 5.05 -1.76
C GLU A 38 4.22 5.88 -2.72
N ASN A 39 4.84 6.76 -3.50
CA ASN A 39 4.20 7.64 -4.49
C ASN A 39 3.53 6.87 -5.65
N ILE A 40 3.75 5.56 -5.74
CA ILE A 40 2.97 4.65 -6.57
C ILE A 40 1.48 4.68 -6.16
N PHE A 41 1.19 4.66 -4.86
CA PHE A 41 -0.16 4.78 -4.33
C PHE A 41 -0.72 6.19 -4.61
N PHE A 42 -1.98 6.30 -5.00
CA PHE A 42 -2.65 7.57 -5.22
C PHE A 42 -3.12 8.17 -3.88
N HIS A 43 -3.74 7.36 -3.03
CA HIS A 43 -4.35 7.84 -1.80
C HIS A 43 -3.30 8.21 -0.75
N HIS A 44 -3.39 9.41 -0.17
CA HIS A 44 -2.38 9.91 0.77
C HIS A 44 -2.13 8.97 1.95
N ALA A 45 -3.19 8.48 2.59
CA ALA A 45 -3.05 7.56 3.72
C ALA A 45 -2.33 6.25 3.33
N HIS A 46 -2.55 5.76 2.10
CA HIS A 46 -1.86 4.56 1.60
C HIS A 46 -0.37 4.81 1.38
N ARG A 47 0.00 6.03 0.95
CA ARG A 47 1.41 6.44 0.86
C ARG A 47 2.07 6.43 2.23
N GLU A 48 1.44 7.03 3.24
CA GLU A 48 1.98 7.07 4.60
C GLU A 48 2.16 5.66 5.17
N ILE A 49 1.16 4.79 5.01
CA ILE A 49 1.19 3.40 5.45
C ILE A 49 2.32 2.65 4.75
N TYR A 50 2.40 2.73 3.42
CA TYR A 50 3.45 2.04 2.69
C TYR A 50 4.85 2.56 3.01
N ARG A 51 5.01 3.88 3.19
CA ARG A 51 6.28 4.47 3.66
C ARG A 51 6.68 3.88 5.01
N ALA A 52 5.76 3.76 5.96
CA ALA A 52 6.03 3.12 7.24
C ALA A 52 6.43 1.64 7.08
N MET A 53 5.81 0.90 6.16
CA MET A 53 6.19 -0.48 5.83
C MET A 53 7.59 -0.57 5.22
N LEU A 54 7.95 0.36 4.32
CA LEU A 54 9.29 0.45 3.73
C LEU A 54 10.35 0.72 4.80
N ASP A 55 10.08 1.65 5.72
CA ASP A 55 10.99 2.00 6.82
C ASP A 55 11.23 0.78 7.72
N LEU A 56 10.17 0.06 8.10
CA LEU A 56 10.29 -1.17 8.91
C LEU A 56 11.08 -2.25 8.18
N GLN A 57 10.79 -2.47 6.89
CA GLN A 57 11.47 -3.47 6.08
C GLN A 57 12.96 -3.14 5.89
N ALA A 58 13.34 -1.86 5.81
CA ALA A 58 14.73 -1.42 5.79
C ALA A 58 15.46 -1.69 7.12
N GLU A 59 14.73 -1.70 8.24
CA GLU A 59 15.22 -2.09 9.56
C GLU A 59 15.20 -3.62 9.78
N GLY A 60 14.77 -4.41 8.79
CA GLY A 60 14.64 -5.86 8.89
C GLY A 60 13.41 -6.34 9.67
N ILE A 61 12.49 -5.43 9.98
CA ILE A 61 11.24 -5.69 10.71
C ILE A 61 10.12 -5.97 9.70
N GLN A 62 9.33 -7.02 9.95
CA GLN A 62 8.17 -7.31 9.12
C GLN A 62 7.04 -6.33 9.42
N PRO A 63 6.32 -5.82 8.40
CA PRO A 63 5.29 -4.81 8.59
C PRO A 63 3.98 -5.42 9.12
N GLU A 64 3.93 -5.72 10.41
CA GLU A 64 2.70 -6.10 11.09
C GLU A 64 1.88 -4.86 11.52
N ILE A 65 0.58 -5.04 11.75
CA ILE A 65 -0.34 -3.94 12.10
C ILE A 65 0.18 -3.11 13.27
N VAL A 66 0.69 -3.76 14.32
CA VAL A 66 1.20 -3.09 15.53
C VAL A 66 2.44 -2.26 15.20
N ASP A 67 3.40 -2.82 14.48
CA ASP A 67 4.63 -2.13 14.10
C ASP A 67 4.38 -0.95 13.16
N VAL A 68 3.49 -1.14 12.17
CA VAL A 68 3.08 -0.08 11.24
C VAL A 68 2.38 1.05 12.00
N THR A 69 1.47 0.72 12.93
CA THR A 69 0.79 1.73 13.78
C THR A 69 1.81 2.53 14.60
N HIS A 70 2.78 1.86 15.23
CA HIS A 70 3.81 2.52 16.01
C HIS A 70 4.71 3.40 15.15
N ARG A 71 5.10 2.93 13.95
CA ARG A 71 5.90 3.71 13.01
C ARG A 71 5.16 4.95 12.53
N LEU A 72 3.90 4.84 12.14
CA LEU A 72 3.06 5.96 11.71
C LEU A 72 2.96 7.03 12.80
N ARG A 73 2.74 6.61 14.06
CA ARG A 73 2.71 7.54 15.20
C ARG A 73 4.04 8.27 15.40
N ARG A 74 5.17 7.56 15.27
CA ARG A 74 6.52 8.17 15.36
C ARG A 74 6.78 9.17 14.22
N ASN A 75 6.24 8.90 13.04
CA ASN A 75 6.35 9.77 11.87
C ASN A 75 5.37 10.96 11.91
N GLY A 76 4.59 11.11 12.99
CA GLY A 76 3.64 12.21 13.16
C GLY A 76 2.32 12.05 12.37
N SER A 77 2.06 10.85 11.83
CA SER A 77 0.80 10.55 11.14
C SER A 77 -0.38 10.59 12.10
N ARG A 78 -1.55 10.96 11.57
CA ARG A 78 -2.83 10.95 12.29
C ARG A 78 -3.59 9.64 12.13
N LEU A 79 -3.09 8.72 11.31
CA LEU A 79 -3.69 7.41 11.10
C LEU A 79 -3.64 6.59 12.39
N THR A 80 -4.70 5.85 12.62
CA THR A 80 -4.92 5.04 13.82
C THR A 80 -4.86 3.55 13.47
N ALA A 81 -4.84 2.69 14.51
CA ALA A 81 -4.96 1.25 14.32
C ALA A 81 -6.25 0.85 13.59
N VAL A 82 -7.34 1.62 13.76
CA VAL A 82 -8.62 1.36 13.08
C VAL A 82 -8.48 1.57 11.57
N ASP A 83 -7.81 2.64 11.15
CA ASP A 83 -7.59 2.92 9.72
C ASP A 83 -6.79 1.80 9.03
N ILE A 84 -5.80 1.24 9.73
CA ILE A 84 -4.97 0.13 9.24
C ILE A 84 -5.79 -1.17 9.19
N LEU A 85 -6.62 -1.42 10.21
CA LEU A 85 -7.49 -2.60 10.27
C LEU A 85 -8.54 -2.59 9.16
N GLU A 86 -9.09 -1.43 8.79
CA GLU A 86 -10.03 -1.33 7.68
C GLU A 86 -9.41 -1.78 6.35
N LEU A 87 -8.10 -1.58 6.13
CA LEU A 87 -7.40 -2.12 4.95
C LEU A 87 -7.43 -3.65 4.89
N THR A 88 -7.37 -4.32 6.04
CA THR A 88 -7.42 -5.79 6.09
C THR A 88 -8.76 -6.37 5.65
N ARG A 89 -9.82 -5.55 5.65
CA ARG A 89 -11.15 -5.96 5.18
C ARG A 89 -11.23 -6.02 3.67
N GLU A 90 -10.46 -5.18 2.99
CA GLU A 90 -10.30 -5.15 1.54
C GLU A 90 -9.18 -6.08 1.05
N ALA A 91 -8.46 -6.71 1.98
CA ALA A 91 -7.29 -7.54 1.69
C ALA A 91 -7.61 -8.62 0.67
N SER A 92 -6.72 -8.76 -0.31
CA SER A 92 -6.90 -9.78 -1.32
C SER A 92 -5.59 -10.44 -1.70
N LEU A 93 -5.40 -11.65 -1.16
CA LEU A 93 -4.21 -12.50 -1.32
C LEU A 93 -4.05 -13.13 -2.72
N PRO A 94 -5.12 -13.58 -3.41
CA PRO A 94 -4.96 -14.19 -4.73
C PRO A 94 -4.33 -13.23 -5.75
N ASN A 95 -3.51 -13.73 -6.66
CA ASN A 95 -2.91 -12.92 -7.74
C ASN A 95 -2.17 -11.66 -7.23
N PHE A 96 -1.58 -11.71 -6.02
CA PHE A 96 -0.93 -10.56 -5.39
C PHE A 96 0.09 -9.84 -6.29
N GLU A 97 0.95 -10.61 -6.98
CA GLU A 97 1.93 -10.05 -7.91
C GLU A 97 1.28 -9.32 -9.10
N ALA A 98 0.21 -9.89 -9.66
CA ALA A 98 -0.53 -9.27 -10.75
C ALA A 98 -1.19 -7.95 -10.30
N ARG A 99 -1.66 -7.89 -9.06
CA ARG A 99 -2.20 -6.66 -8.45
C ARG A 99 -1.12 -5.61 -8.22
N CYS A 100 0.08 -6.01 -7.79
CA CYS A 100 1.23 -5.11 -7.69
C CYS A 100 1.55 -4.50 -9.06
N LEU A 101 1.55 -5.33 -10.12
CA LEU A 101 1.74 -4.85 -11.49
C LEU A 101 0.62 -3.87 -11.91
N GLN A 102 -0.63 -4.17 -11.58
CA GLN A 102 -1.75 -3.29 -11.93
C GLN A 102 -1.64 -1.91 -11.26
N VAL A 103 -1.27 -1.83 -9.98
CA VAL A 103 -1.03 -0.52 -9.33
C VAL A 103 0.16 0.20 -9.94
N TYR A 104 1.23 -0.51 -10.28
CA TYR A 104 2.39 0.05 -10.97
C TYR A 104 2.01 0.64 -12.33
N GLU A 105 1.18 -0.05 -13.12
CA GLU A 105 0.67 0.46 -14.39
C GLU A 105 -0.17 1.73 -14.22
N LEU A 106 -1.06 1.77 -13.22
CA LEU A 106 -1.86 2.95 -12.90
C LEU A 106 -0.97 4.16 -12.55
N PHE A 107 0.07 3.94 -11.74
CA PHE A 107 1.08 4.97 -11.44
C PHE A 107 1.73 5.53 -12.71
N HIS A 108 2.23 4.67 -13.60
CA HIS A 108 2.88 5.12 -14.83
C HIS A 108 1.94 5.85 -15.79
N ARG A 109 0.67 5.43 -15.88
CA ARG A 109 -0.34 6.15 -16.67
C ARG A 109 -0.59 7.54 -16.11
N ARG A 110 -0.64 7.69 -14.79
CA ARG A 110 -0.79 8.98 -14.12
C ARG A 110 0.41 9.90 -14.40
N GLU A 111 1.63 9.38 -14.30
CA GLU A 111 2.86 10.16 -14.57
C GLU A 111 2.95 10.59 -16.04
N ALA A 112 2.48 9.79 -16.99
CA ALA A 112 2.49 10.14 -18.41
C ALA A 112 1.48 11.24 -18.79
N GLN A 113 0.54 11.57 -17.90
CA GLN A 113 -0.49 12.59 -18.09
C GLN A 113 -0.25 13.87 -17.28
N ALA A 114 0.80 13.90 -16.45
CA ALA A 114 1.21 15.04 -15.63
C ALA A 114 2.22 15.91 -16.37
#